data_AF-A0A5N8V7A3-F1
#
_entry.id   AF-A0A5N8V7A3-F1
#
_cell.length_a   1.000
_cell.length_b   1.000
_cell.length_c   1.000
_cell.angle_alpha   90.00
_cell.angle_beta   90.00
_cell.angle_gamma   90.00
#
_symmetry.space_group_name_H-M   'P 1'
#
loop_
_entity.id
_entity.type
_entity.pdbx_description
1 polymer ?
#
loop_
_entity_poly.entity_id
_entity_poly.type
_entity_poly.pdbx_seq_one_letter_code
_entity_poly.pdbx_strand_id
1 'polypeptide(L)'
;MSWVANVMISVDMADNASVKTLSEWLRTEAPRRTQPEARGVGFLNLLTSTETNQWGGWKNPECAVWAGVLNHADLDALKQRVFETPWREPNMVQLLVMDQEESFFRIWMIRGNELRQFAPLQPNEEDEGFFEDAGFYLNG
;
A
#
# COMPACT_ATOMS: atom_id res chain seq x y z
N MET A 1 10.83 -17.81 8.43
CA MET A 1 11.09 -16.37 8.30
C MET A 1 9.76 -15.72 7.93
N SER A 2 9.32 -14.68 8.65
CA SER A 2 8.05 -13.99 8.36
C SER A 2 8.27 -13.02 7.21
N TRP A 3 7.39 -13.01 6.20
CA TRP A 3 7.48 -12.05 5.08
C TRP A 3 6.45 -10.95 5.27
N VAL A 4 6.87 -9.68 5.29
CA VAL A 4 6.00 -8.56 5.66
C VAL A 4 5.99 -7.51 4.56
N ALA A 5 4.79 -7.10 4.13
CA ALA A 5 4.59 -5.98 3.24
C ALA A 5 3.72 -4.92 3.89
N ASN A 6 4.09 -3.65 3.73
CA ASN A 6 3.29 -2.51 4.17
C ASN A 6 2.47 -2.00 2.99
N VAL A 7 1.16 -1.81 3.20
CA VAL A 7 0.26 -1.36 2.15
C VAL A 7 -0.55 -0.17 2.64
N MET A 8 -0.66 0.84 1.78
CA MET A 8 -1.64 1.90 1.92
C MET A 8 -2.44 2.02 0.63
N ILE A 9 -3.71 2.41 0.73
CA ILE A 9 -4.54 2.74 -0.41
C ILE A 9 -5.28 4.05 -0.13
N SER A 10 -5.14 4.99 -1.06
CA SER A 10 -5.88 6.26 -1.07
C SER A 10 -6.95 6.19 -2.15
N VAL A 11 -8.19 6.52 -1.80
CA VAL A 11 -9.35 6.52 -2.69
C VAL A 11 -10.25 7.72 -2.44
N ASP A 12 -11.18 7.96 -3.36
CA ASP A 12 -12.33 8.84 -3.10
C ASP A 12 -13.21 8.27 -1.97
N MET A 13 -13.86 9.14 -1.20
CA MET A 13 -14.74 8.72 -0.10
C MET A 13 -15.91 7.84 -0.56
N ALA A 14 -16.38 7.99 -1.81
CA ALA A 14 -17.43 7.17 -2.38
C ALA A 14 -17.00 5.70 -2.60
N ASP A 15 -15.68 5.42 -2.62
CA ASP A 15 -15.10 4.10 -2.82
C ASP A 15 -14.74 3.37 -1.51
N ASN A 16 -15.06 3.97 -0.35
CA ASN A 16 -14.78 3.35 0.96
C ASN A 16 -15.41 1.96 1.13
N ALA A 17 -16.59 1.71 0.55
CA ALA A 17 -17.21 0.39 0.58
C ALA A 17 -16.37 -0.65 -0.19
N SER A 18 -15.84 -0.27 -1.34
CA SER A 18 -14.95 -1.11 -2.16
C SER A 18 -13.67 -1.46 -1.41
N VAL A 19 -13.07 -0.50 -0.69
CA VAL A 19 -11.88 -0.78 0.15
C VAL A 19 -12.21 -1.69 1.33
N LYS A 20 -13.39 -1.58 1.95
CA LYS A 20 -13.82 -2.53 2.98
C LYS A 20 -13.93 -3.95 2.44
N THR A 21 -14.52 -4.13 1.26
CA THR A 21 -14.58 -5.44 0.59
C THR A 21 -13.19 -5.98 0.25
N LEU A 22 -12.29 -5.13 -0.24
CA LEU A 22 -10.89 -5.48 -0.48
C LEU A 22 -10.18 -5.90 0.82
N SER A 23 -10.41 -5.16 1.92
CA SER A 23 -9.85 -5.44 3.24
C SER A 23 -10.33 -6.79 3.79
N GLU A 24 -11.61 -7.12 3.60
CA GLU A 24 -12.14 -8.43 4.02
C GLU A 24 -11.60 -9.57 3.15
N TRP A 25 -11.42 -9.34 1.84
CA TRP A 25 -10.73 -10.30 0.96
C TRP A 25 -9.29 -10.52 1.41
N LEU A 26 -8.55 -9.47 1.78
CA LEU A 26 -7.21 -9.60 2.37
C LEU A 26 -7.21 -10.46 3.63
N ARG A 27 -8.26 -10.33 4.46
CA ARG A 27 -8.38 -11.03 5.73
C ARG A 27 -8.62 -12.53 5.54
N THR A 28 -9.39 -12.90 4.52
CA THR A 28 -9.99 -14.24 4.44
C THR A 28 -9.59 -15.05 3.21
N GLU A 29 -9.28 -14.40 2.09
CA GLU A 29 -9.21 -15.03 0.77
C GLU A 29 -7.91 -14.75 0.01
N ALA A 30 -7.17 -13.69 0.37
CA ALA A 30 -5.94 -13.35 -0.34
C ALA A 30 -4.91 -14.50 -0.26
N PRO A 31 -4.29 -14.88 -1.40
CA PRO A 31 -3.24 -15.90 -1.44
C PRO A 31 -1.97 -15.45 -0.74
N ARG A 32 -1.22 -16.44 -0.24
CA ARG A 32 0.15 -16.24 0.21
C ARG A 32 1.15 -16.56 -0.91
N ARG A 33 2.20 -15.74 -1.05
CA ARG A 33 3.22 -15.81 -2.12
C ARG A 33 3.81 -17.20 -2.33
N THR A 34 4.07 -17.94 -1.26
CA THR A 34 4.75 -19.26 -1.30
C THR A 34 3.85 -20.43 -0.89
N GLN A 35 2.60 -20.16 -0.53
CA GLN A 35 1.61 -21.14 -0.07
C GLN A 35 0.24 -20.72 -0.63
N PRO A 36 0.02 -20.86 -1.95
CA PRO A 36 -1.19 -20.38 -2.61
C PRO A 36 -2.46 -21.10 -2.14
N GLU A 37 -2.35 -22.24 -1.46
CA GLU A 37 -3.44 -22.93 -0.78
C GLU A 37 -3.84 -22.27 0.55
N ALA A 38 -2.92 -21.55 1.19
CA ALA A 38 -3.19 -20.78 2.39
C ALA A 38 -3.83 -19.43 2.02
N ARG A 39 -4.77 -19.00 2.86
CA ARG A 39 -5.58 -17.80 2.67
C ARG A 39 -5.47 -16.87 3.85
N GLY A 40 -5.73 -15.59 3.61
CA GLY A 40 -5.69 -14.55 4.62
C GLY A 40 -4.27 -14.08 4.91
N VAL A 41 -4.06 -12.78 4.70
CA VAL A 41 -2.75 -12.13 4.77
C VAL A 41 -2.75 -10.88 5.64
N GLY A 42 -3.89 -10.44 6.16
CA GLY A 42 -4.00 -9.22 6.97
C GLY A 42 -5.24 -8.43 6.60
N PHE A 43 -5.33 -7.17 7.00
CA PHE A 43 -6.46 -6.31 6.64
C PHE A 43 -6.05 -4.84 6.68
N LEU A 44 -6.87 -4.00 6.07
CA LEU A 44 -6.70 -2.54 6.06
C LEU A 44 -7.68 -1.87 7.04
N ASN A 45 -7.20 -0.84 7.72
CA ASN A 45 -8.01 0.08 8.54
C ASN A 45 -8.01 1.48 7.95
N LEU A 46 -9.14 2.19 8.07
CA LEU A 46 -9.25 3.59 7.68
C LEU A 46 -8.47 4.47 8.68
N LEU A 47 -7.46 5.18 8.18
CA LEU A 47 -6.61 6.06 8.99
C LEU A 47 -7.12 7.50 9.07
N THR A 48 -8.05 7.88 8.19
CA THR A 48 -8.51 9.27 7.99
C THR A 48 -9.93 9.49 8.49
N SER A 49 -10.45 8.58 9.33
CA SER A 49 -11.77 8.73 9.94
C SER A 49 -11.76 9.84 10.99
N THR A 50 -12.88 10.54 11.19
CA THR A 50 -12.97 11.60 12.22
C THR A 50 -12.69 11.11 13.65
N GLU A 51 -12.81 9.81 13.91
CA GLU A 51 -12.61 9.21 15.24
C GLU A 51 -11.17 8.76 15.48
N THR A 52 -10.45 8.37 14.42
CA THR A 52 -9.11 7.77 14.51
C THR A 52 -8.01 8.58 13.82
N ASN A 53 -8.37 9.70 13.18
CA ASN A 53 -7.44 10.54 12.42
C ASN A 53 -6.32 11.12 13.30
N GLN A 54 -5.07 10.89 12.89
CA GLN A 54 -3.85 11.42 13.54
C GLN A 54 -3.15 12.48 12.68
N TRP A 55 -3.80 13.00 11.64
CA TRP A 55 -3.21 14.01 10.78
C TRP A 55 -3.01 15.32 11.54
N GLY A 56 -1.86 15.95 11.32
CA GLY A 56 -1.56 17.27 11.86
C GLY A 56 -2.38 18.38 11.18
N GLY A 57 -2.43 19.55 11.82
CA GLY A 57 -3.13 20.73 11.29
C GLY A 57 -4.55 20.88 11.83
N TRP A 58 -5.29 21.86 11.28
CA TRP A 58 -6.63 22.27 11.78
C TRP A 58 -7.77 21.89 10.83
N LYS A 59 -7.47 21.10 9.80
CA LYS A 59 -8.42 20.71 8.76
C LYS A 59 -8.46 19.19 8.66
N ASN A 60 -9.60 18.68 8.22
CA ASN A 60 -9.74 17.26 7.92
C ASN A 60 -9.05 16.92 6.60
N PRO A 61 -8.44 15.73 6.48
CA PRO A 61 -7.95 15.25 5.20
C PRO A 61 -9.09 15.17 4.18
N GLU A 62 -8.81 15.58 2.95
CA GLU A 62 -9.76 15.52 1.83
C GLU A 62 -9.66 14.21 1.04
N CYS A 63 -8.97 13.20 1.59
CA CYS A 63 -8.81 11.88 1.01
C CYS A 63 -9.04 10.78 2.05
N ALA A 64 -9.52 9.63 1.58
CA ALA A 64 -9.64 8.44 2.41
C ALA A 64 -8.39 7.58 2.26
N VAL A 65 -7.54 7.57 3.27
CA VAL A 65 -6.37 6.67 3.36
C VAL A 65 -6.67 5.48 4.26
N TRP A 66 -6.46 4.29 3.72
CA TRP A 66 -6.50 3.01 4.42
C TRP A 66 -5.11 2.38 4.44
N ALA A 67 -4.76 1.69 5.52
CA ALA A 67 -3.45 1.06 5.63
C ALA A 67 -3.49 -0.25 6.41
N GLY A 68 -2.51 -1.12 6.14
CA GLY A 68 -2.32 -2.38 6.85
C GLY A 68 -0.94 -2.98 6.61
N VAL A 69 -0.56 -3.88 7.52
CA VAL A 69 0.64 -4.71 7.41
C VAL A 69 0.18 -6.11 7.02
N LEU A 70 0.71 -6.63 5.92
CA LEU A 70 0.33 -7.92 5.35
C LEU A 70 1.43 -8.95 5.55
N ASN A 71 1.04 -10.17 5.91
CA ASN A 71 1.92 -11.30 6.16
C ASN A 71 1.88 -12.30 5.00
N HIS A 72 3.04 -12.56 4.39
CA HIS A 72 3.24 -13.44 3.24
C HIS A 72 2.34 -13.14 2.03
N ALA A 73 1.87 -11.90 1.87
CA ALA A 73 0.97 -11.55 0.78
C ALA A 73 1.61 -11.76 -0.60
N ASP A 74 0.85 -12.38 -1.49
CA ASP A 74 1.11 -12.28 -2.92
C ASP A 74 0.73 -10.87 -3.41
N LEU A 75 1.74 -10.06 -3.69
CA LEU A 75 1.56 -8.67 -4.08
C LEU A 75 1.03 -8.53 -5.51
N ASP A 76 1.26 -9.50 -6.39
CA ASP A 76 0.70 -9.51 -7.73
C ASP A 76 -0.81 -9.79 -7.66
N ALA A 77 -1.23 -10.75 -6.84
CA ALA A 77 -2.64 -10.99 -6.58
C ALA A 77 -3.34 -9.78 -5.94
N LEU A 78 -2.68 -9.07 -5.01
CA LEU A 78 -3.21 -7.81 -4.46
C LEU A 78 -3.39 -6.75 -5.55
N LYS A 79 -2.36 -6.51 -6.37
CA LYS A 79 -2.41 -5.53 -7.47
C LYS A 79 -3.53 -5.87 -8.45
N GLN A 80 -3.66 -7.13 -8.84
CA GLN A 80 -4.73 -7.60 -9.71
C GLN A 80 -6.11 -7.39 -9.06
N ARG A 81 -6.26 -7.76 -7.78
CA ARG A 81 -7.53 -7.58 -7.06
C ARG A 81 -7.93 -6.10 -6.97
N VAL A 82 -6.97 -5.21 -6.73
CA VAL A 82 -7.20 -3.76 -6.76
C VAL A 82 -7.65 -3.33 -8.14
N PHE A 83 -7.00 -3.78 -9.22
CA PHE A 83 -7.40 -3.45 -10.58
C PHE A 83 -8.83 -3.91 -10.94
N GLU A 84 -9.22 -5.11 -10.50
CA GLU A 84 -10.54 -5.70 -10.75
C GLU A 84 -11.66 -5.17 -9.85
N THR A 85 -11.31 -4.44 -8.79
CA THR A 85 -12.31 -3.88 -7.89
C THR A 85 -13.17 -2.86 -8.65
N PRO A 86 -14.50 -2.90 -8.54
CA PRO A 86 -15.40 -2.02 -9.28
C PRO A 86 -15.42 -0.61 -8.66
N TRP A 87 -14.32 0.13 -8.82
CA TRP A 87 -14.19 1.50 -8.35
C TRP A 87 -15.19 2.42 -9.04
N ARG A 88 -15.78 3.32 -8.27
CA ARG A 88 -16.57 4.43 -8.80
C ARG A 88 -15.66 5.46 -9.46
N GLU A 89 -14.53 5.79 -8.83
CA GLU A 89 -13.55 6.76 -9.33
C GLU A 89 -12.17 6.10 -9.54
N PRO A 90 -12.01 5.22 -10.54
CA PRO A 90 -10.78 4.41 -10.72
C PRO A 90 -9.51 5.25 -10.90
N ASN A 91 -9.60 6.42 -11.52
CA ASN A 91 -8.45 7.32 -11.71
C ASN A 91 -7.95 7.96 -10.41
N MET A 92 -8.74 7.93 -9.33
CA MET A 92 -8.36 8.45 -8.02
C MET A 92 -7.70 7.40 -7.13
N VAL A 93 -7.75 6.12 -7.51
CA VAL A 93 -7.16 5.03 -6.74
C VAL A 93 -5.63 5.10 -6.78
N GLN A 94 -5.02 5.12 -5.60
CA GLN A 94 -3.57 5.08 -5.43
C GLN A 94 -3.23 4.00 -4.43
N LEU A 95 -2.58 2.93 -4.88
CA LEU A 95 -2.08 1.85 -4.04
C LEU A 95 -0.58 2.07 -3.80
N LEU A 96 -0.18 2.22 -2.55
CA LEU A 96 1.22 2.31 -2.15
C LEU A 96 1.63 0.97 -1.54
N VAL A 97 2.69 0.36 -2.07
CA VAL A 97 3.20 -0.93 -1.61
C VAL A 97 4.69 -0.80 -1.31
N MET A 98 5.08 -1.29 -0.13
CA MET A 98 6.48 -1.47 0.26
C MET A 98 6.64 -2.93 0.67
N ASP A 99 7.34 -3.71 -0.15
CA ASP A 99 7.64 -5.11 0.13
C ASP A 99 8.70 -5.24 1.23
N GLN A 100 8.96 -6.46 1.69
CA GLN A 100 10.02 -6.71 2.66
C GLN A 100 11.36 -6.19 2.14
N GLU A 101 12.16 -5.58 3.04
CA GLU A 101 13.50 -5.04 2.76
C GLU A 101 13.54 -3.85 1.78
N GLU A 102 12.42 -3.47 1.17
CA GLU A 102 12.30 -2.20 0.45
C GLU A 102 12.28 -1.02 1.45
N SER A 103 12.97 0.06 1.09
CA SER A 103 13.13 1.28 1.88
C SER A 103 12.10 2.36 1.52
N PHE A 104 11.31 2.16 0.46
CA PHE A 104 10.30 3.12 0.01
C PHE A 104 9.07 2.44 -0.60
N PHE A 105 7.96 3.18 -0.59
CA PHE A 105 6.72 2.75 -1.25
C PHE A 105 6.79 2.99 -2.76
N ARG A 106 6.37 1.99 -3.52
CA ARG A 106 6.01 2.14 -4.94
C ARG A 106 4.52 2.45 -5.05
N ILE A 107 4.17 3.43 -5.87
CA ILE A 107 2.77 3.81 -6.11
C ILE A 107 2.27 3.08 -7.35
N TRP A 108 1.05 2.57 -7.29
CA TRP A 108 0.33 1.95 -8.39
C TRP A 108 -1.00 2.67 -8.57
N MET A 109 -1.32 3.09 -9.80
CA MET A 109 -2.55 3.82 -10.11
C MET A 109 -3.21 3.24 -11.36
N ILE A 110 -4.54 3.25 -11.40
CA ILE A 110 -5.29 2.83 -12.58
C ILE A 110 -5.34 3.98 -13.58
N ARG A 111 -4.81 3.79 -14.79
CA ARG A 111 -4.75 4.79 -15.86
C ARG A 111 -5.07 4.14 -17.19
N GLY A 112 -6.11 4.62 -17.88
CA GLY A 112 -6.47 4.11 -19.20
C GLY A 112 -6.77 2.61 -19.22
N ASN A 113 -7.46 2.10 -18.18
CA ASN A 113 -7.78 0.69 -18.00
C ASN A 113 -6.55 -0.24 -17.80
N GLU A 114 -5.45 0.31 -17.27
CA GLU A 114 -4.27 -0.44 -16.88
C GLU A 114 -3.83 -0.03 -15.46
N LEU A 115 -3.28 -0.96 -14.69
CA LEU A 115 -2.59 -0.64 -13.44
C LEU A 115 -1.13 -0.32 -13.75
N ARG A 116 -0.70 0.92 -13.48
CA ARG A 116 0.64 1.40 -13.79
C ARG A 116 1.38 1.78 -12.51
N GLN A 117 2.67 1.45 -12.46
CA GLN A 117 3.57 1.86 -11.39
C GLN A 117 4.09 3.29 -11.64
N PHE A 118 4.13 4.08 -10.58
CA PHE A 118 4.66 5.43 -10.50
C PHE A 118 5.64 5.52 -9.32
N ALA A 119 6.91 5.21 -9.57
CA ALA A 119 8.01 5.39 -8.63
C ALA A 119 9.32 5.47 -9.42
N PRO A 120 10.38 6.12 -8.89
CA PRO A 120 11.70 6.01 -9.46
C PRO A 120 12.12 4.53 -9.48
N LEU A 121 12.64 4.05 -10.61
CA LEU A 121 13.25 2.72 -10.67
C LEU A 121 14.70 2.75 -10.14
N GLN A 122 15.30 3.94 -10.12
CA GLN A 122 16.62 4.24 -9.59
C GLN A 122 16.64 5.63 -8.92
N PRO A 123 17.50 5.86 -7.91
CA PRO A 123 18.31 4.83 -7.27
C PRO A 123 17.44 3.89 -6.43
N ASN A 124 17.85 2.63 -6.29
CA ASN A 124 17.27 1.63 -5.38
C ASN A 124 18.34 1.17 -4.37
N GLU A 125 17.93 0.36 -3.40
CA GLU A 125 18.76 -0.07 -2.27
C GLU A 125 20.05 -0.81 -2.66
N GLU A 126 20.11 -1.34 -3.88
CA GLU A 126 21.28 -2.03 -4.44
C GLU A 126 22.24 -1.06 -5.18
N ASP A 127 21.80 0.16 -5.48
CA ASP A 127 22.62 1.16 -6.19
C ASP A 127 23.67 1.77 -5.25
N GLU A 128 24.91 1.92 -5.76
CA GLU A 128 26.00 2.57 -5.02
C GLU A 128 25.61 4.00 -4.64
N GLY A 129 25.75 4.35 -3.36
CA GLY A 129 25.39 5.65 -2.83
C GLY A 129 23.89 5.85 -2.54
N PHE A 130 23.06 4.81 -2.63
CA PHE A 130 21.64 4.90 -2.22
C PHE A 130 21.51 5.26 -0.74
N PHE A 131 22.25 4.57 0.12
CA PHE A 131 22.43 4.98 1.50
C PHE A 131 23.58 5.97 1.56
N GLU A 132 23.29 7.23 1.88
CA GLU A 132 24.35 8.17 2.24
C GLU A 132 25.04 7.59 3.49
N ASP A 133 26.32 7.24 3.36
CA ASP A 133 27.14 6.83 4.50
C ASP A 133 26.97 7.91 5.57
N ALA A 134 26.49 7.51 6.76
CA ALA A 134 26.34 8.38 7.92
C ALA A 134 27.71 8.76 8.51
N GLY A 135 28.61 9.29 7.68
CA GLY A 135 29.82 9.97 8.08
C GLY A 135 29.47 11.40 8.47
N PHE A 136 29.87 11.79 9.68
CA PHE A 136 29.91 13.17 10.20
C PHE A 136 28.72 13.72 11.02
N TYR A 137 28.19 12.94 11.97
CA TYR A 137 27.58 13.53 13.19
C TYR A 137 28.27 13.07 14.49
N LEU A 138 29.61 13.09 14.48
CA LEU A 138 30.42 13.18 15.69
C LEU A 138 31.42 14.32 15.49
N ASN A 139 31.02 15.54 15.85
CA ASN A 139 31.83 16.62 16.44
C ASN A 139 31.13 17.97 16.24
N GLY A 140 30.70 18.57 17.34
CA GLY A 140 30.11 19.91 17.43
C GLY A 140 29.49 20.12 18.79
#